data_AF-A0A7L4P268-F1
#
_entry.id   AF-A0A7L4P268-F1
#
_cell.length_a   1.000
_cell.length_b   1.000
_cell.length_c   1.000
_cell.angle_alpha   90.00
_cell.angle_beta   90.00
_cell.angle_gamma   90.00
#
_symmetry.space_group_name_H-M   'P 1'
#
loop_
_entity.id
_entity.type
_entity.pdbx_description
1 polymer ?
#
loop_
_entity_poly.entity_id
_entity_poly.type
_entity_poly.pdbx_seq_one_letter_code
_entity_poly.pdbx_strand_id
1 'polypeptide(L)' 'MINHEIKVGKPKKMEGRIFYPILKIFHWKHNQSESYSVSPIAIVVVEGDMRYLFPLDEVENPEELMNMV' A
#
# COMPACT_ATOMS: atom_id res chain seq x y z
N MET A 1 7.95 -21.33 6.05
CA MET A 1 7.54 -20.29 7.03
C MET A 1 6.99 -19.10 6.24
N ILE A 2 5.83 -18.57 6.63
CA ILE A 2 5.25 -17.37 5.99
C ILE A 2 5.54 -16.19 6.90
N ASN A 3 6.44 -15.32 6.46
CA ASN A 3 6.70 -14.05 7.14
C ASN A 3 5.98 -12.94 6.39
N HIS A 4 5.54 -11.93 7.13
CA HIS A 4 5.06 -10.70 6.53
C HIS A 4 5.65 -9.49 7.25
N GLU A 5 5.89 -8.42 6.50
CA GLU A 5 6.28 -7.12 7.02
C GLU A 5 5.46 -6.02 6.33
N ILE A 6 5.29 -4.89 7.01
CA ILE A 6 4.68 -3.69 6.45
C ILE A 6 5.78 -2.66 6.24
N LYS A 7 5.83 -2.07 5.04
CA LYS A 7 6.80 -1.02 4.68
C LYS A 7 6.11 0.17 4.04
N VAL A 8 6.67 1.35 4.30
CA VAL A 8 6.34 2.57 3.56
C VAL A 8 7.16 2.56 2.27
N GLY A 9 6.49 2.59 1.13
CA GLY A 9 7.12 2.67 -0.18
C GLY A 9 7.66 4.07 -0.48
N LYS A 10 8.26 4.23 -1.66
CA LYS A 10 8.82 5.52 -2.09
C LYS A 10 7.70 6.54 -2.29
N PRO A 11 7.89 7.79 -1.82
CA PRO A 11 6.89 8.83 -2.02
C PRO A 11 6.79 9.21 -3.51
N LYS A 12 5.56 9.47 -3.97
CA LYS A 12 5.28 10.06 -5.28
C LYS A 12 4.61 11.43 -5.09
N LYS A 13 5.04 12.44 -5.84
CA LYS A 13 4.47 13.79 -5.79
C LYS A 13 3.64 14.06 -7.04
N MET A 14 2.41 14.52 -6.86
CA MET A 14 1.52 14.93 -7.96
C MET A 14 0.62 16.08 -7.46
N GLU A 15 0.52 17.16 -8.23
CA GLU A 15 -0.48 18.24 -8.01
C GLU A 15 -0.52 18.79 -6.57
N GLY A 16 0.64 19.06 -5.97
CA GLY A 16 0.72 19.60 -4.59
C GLY A 16 0.52 18.56 -3.48
N ARG A 17 0.27 17.30 -3.83
CA ARG A 17 0.10 16.18 -2.90
C ARG A 17 1.33 15.27 -2.90
N ILE A 18 1.63 14.68 -1.75
CA ILE A 18 2.65 13.64 -1.59
C ILE A 18 1.97 12.35 -1.15
N PHE A 19 2.12 11.30 -1.96
CA PHE A 19 1.55 9.98 -1.74
C PHE A 19 2.61 9.03 -1.22
N TYR A 20 2.37 8.42 -0.07
CA TYR A 20 3.20 7.39 0.55
C TYR A 20 2.44 6.06 0.53
N PRO A 21 2.75 5.16 -0.43
CA PRO A 21 2.09 3.86 -0.47
C PRO A 21 2.54 3.01 0.71
N ILE A 22 1.59 2.36 1.38
CA ILE A 22 1.83 1.40 2.45
C ILE A 22 1.71 0.01 1.83
N LEU A 23 2.78 -0.78 1.93
CA LEU A 23 2.92 -2.06 1.26
C LEU A 23 3.06 -3.17 2.30
N LYS A 24 2.32 -4.28 2.08
CA LYS A 24 2.53 -5.54 2.78
C LYS A 24 3.39 -6.45 1.91
N ILE A 25 4.52 -6.89 2.46
CA ILE A 25 5.45 -7.79 1.78
C ILE A 25 5.32 -9.15 2.42
N PHE A 26 4.90 -10.13 1.62
CA PHE A 26 4.84 -11.54 2.00
C PHE A 26 6.12 -12.23 1.56
N HIS A 27 6.72 -12.97 2.47
CA HIS A 27 7.90 -13.76 2.21
C HIS A 27 7.60 -15.22 2.54
N TRP A 28 7.58 -16.05 1.50
CA TRP A 28 7.48 -17.49 1.59
C TRP A 28 8.86 -18.12 1.44
N LYS A 29 9.31 -18.80 2.50
CA LYS A 29 10.52 -19.61 2.47
C LYS A 29 10.16 -21.09 2.61
N HIS A 30 10.51 -21.87 1.58
CA HIS A 30 10.49 -23.33 1.56
C HIS A 30 11.93 -23.86 1.41
N ASN A 31 12.18 -25.13 1.75
CA ASN A 31 13.54 -25.70 1.83
C ASN A 31 14.39 -25.57 0.54
N GLN A 32 13.77 -25.30 -0.61
CA GLN A 32 14.43 -25.17 -1.91
C GLN A 32 14.02 -23.92 -2.69
N SER A 33 13.15 -23.06 -2.13
CA SER A 33 12.65 -21.89 -2.84
C SER A 33 12.30 -20.75 -1.90
N GLU A 34 12.52 -19.53 -2.40
CA GLU A 34 12.12 -18.30 -1.76
C GLU A 34 11.21 -17.54 -2.72
N SER A 35 10.11 -16.99 -2.22
CA SER A 35 9.18 -16.20 -3.03
C SER A 35 8.68 -15.01 -2.25
N TYR A 36 8.59 -13.88 -2.95
CA TYR A 36 8.13 -12.62 -2.40
C TYR A 36 6.87 -12.19 -3.14
N SER A 37 5.89 -11.69 -2.40
CA SER A 37 4.74 -10.98 -2.97
C SER A 37 4.60 -9.63 -2.29
N VAL A 38 4.24 -8.62 -3.07
CA VAL A 38 4.04 -7.24 -2.60
C VAL A 38 2.61 -6.84 -2.92
N SER A 39 1.89 -6.40 -1.91
CA SER A 39 0.50 -5.95 -2.04
C SER A 39 0.34 -4.56 -1.41
N PRO A 40 -0.23 -3.58 -2.12
CA PRO A 40 -0.57 -2.29 -1.52
C PRO A 40 -1.76 -2.46 -0.57
N ILE A 41 -1.65 -1.92 0.64
CA ILE A 41 -2.71 -2.02 1.66
C ILE A 41 -3.30 -0.67 2.01
N ALA A 42 -2.57 0.43 1.81
CA ALA A 42 -3.11 1.77 1.98
C ALA A 42 -2.24 2.80 1.23
N ILE A 43 -2.74 4.03 1.12
CA ILE A 43 -1.97 5.20 0.67
C ILE A 43 -2.16 6.31 1.70
N VAL A 44 -1.06 6.81 2.26
CA VAL A 44 -1.08 8.06 3.02
C VAL A 44 -0.88 9.22 2.06
N VAL A 45 -1.72 10.23 2.15
CA VAL A 45 -1.59 11.45 1.34
C VAL A 45 -1.36 12.63 2.26
N VAL A 46 -0.39 13.45 1.89
CA VAL A 46 -0.09 14.72 2.55
C VAL A 46 -0.37 15.84 1.56
N GLU A 47 -1.25 16.76 1.95
CA GLU A 47 -1.71 17.91 1.14
C GLU A 47 -1.69 19.17 2.00
N GLY A 48 -0.64 19.99 1.85
CA GLY A 48 -0.37 21.09 2.78
C GLY A 48 -0.20 20.57 4.21
N ASP A 49 -1.04 21.05 5.13
CA ASP A 49 -1.07 20.61 6.52
C ASP A 49 -2.00 19.41 6.76
N MET A 50 -2.80 19.02 5.76
CA MET A 50 -3.71 17.89 5.86
C MET A 50 -3.00 16.56 5.61
N ARG A 51 -3.37 15.55 6.39
CA ARG A 51 -2.89 14.17 6.24
C ARG A 51 -4.07 13.23 6.34
N TYR A 52 -4.23 12.35 5.36
CA TYR A 52 -5.28 11.33 5.34
C TYR A 52 -4.73 9.99 4.86
N LEU A 53 -5.39 8.91 5.28
CA LEU A 53 -5.05 7.53 4.94
C LEU A 53 -6.21 6.96 4.12
N PHE A 54 -5.91 6.42 2.95
CA PHE A 54 -6.84 5.64 2.14
C PHE A 54 -6.51 4.15 2.28
N PRO A 55 -7.32 3.35 3.00
CA PRO A 55 -7.16 1.90 3.02
C PRO A 55 -7.50 1.35 1.62
N LEU A 56 -6.65 0.46 1.12
CA LEU A 56 -6.83 -0.23 -0.17
C LEU A 56 -7.22 -1.70 0.03
N ASP A 57 -6.89 -2.26 1.19
CA ASP A 57 -7.22 -3.63 1.57
C ASP A 57 -8.66 -3.79 2.07
N GLU A 58 -9.31 -2.70 2.47
CA GLU A 58 -10.73 -2.67 2.87
C GLU A 58 -11.69 -2.50 1.69
N VAL A 59 -11.18 -2.28 0.47
CA VAL A 59 -12.04 -2.08 -0.70
C VAL A 59 -12.20 -3.41 -1.45
N GLU A 60 -13.25 -4.14 -1.11
CA GLU A 60 -13.58 -5.41 -1.78
C GLU A 60 -14.03 -5.19 -3.23
N ASN A 61 -14.63 -4.04 -3.54
CA ASN A 61 -15.11 -3.68 -4.88
C ASN A 61 -14.30 -2.53 -5.49
N PRO A 62 -13.55 -2.76 -6.60
CA PRO A 62 -12.83 -1.71 -7.33
C PRO A 62 -13.70 -0.51 -7.77
N GLU A 63 -15.01 -0.68 -7.92
CA GLU A 63 -15.94 0.42 -8.23
C GLU A 63 -16.11 1.40 -7.07
N GLU A 64 -16.03 0.93 -5.81
CA GLU A 64 -16.10 1.82 -4.64
C GLU A 64 -14.89 2.76 -4.61
N LEU A 65 -13.70 2.27 -5.00
CA LEU A 65 -12.51 3.10 -5.20
C LEU A 65 -12.72 4.17 -6.28
N MET A 66 -13.41 3.86 -7.38
CA MET A 66 -13.69 4.84 -8.43
C MET A 66 -14.72 5.89 -7.99
N ASN A 67 -15.66 5.53 -7.13
CA ASN A 67 -16.71 6.42 -6.64
C ASN A 67 -16.26 7.38 -5.52
N MET A 68 -15.03 7.23 -5.02
CA MET A 68 -14.42 8.14 -4.03
C MET A 68 -13.65 9.33 -4.67
N VAL A 69 -13.65 9.43 -6.00
CA VAL A 69 -12.98 10.49 -6.79
C VAL A 69 -13.97 11.54 -7.24
#